data_AF-A0A2V9MYR1-F1
#
_entry.id   AF-A0A2V9MYR1-F1
#
_cell.length_a   1.000
_cell.length_b   1.000
_cell.length_c   1.000
_cell.angle_alpha   90.00
_cell.angle_beta   90.00
_cell.angle_gamma   90.00
#
_symmetry.space_group_name_H-M   'P 1'
#
loop_
_entity.id
_entity.type
_entity.pdbx_description
1 polymer ?
#
loop_
_entity_poly.entity_id
_entity_poly.type
_entity_poly.pdbx_seq_one_letter_code
_entity_poly.pdbx_strand_id
1 'polypeptide(L)'
;MSNSRRNLKAEDRALGLGQPISRRDFLNSTLIASGALLTSGVSPAQLLSQEDWTGYGGVGDYSSSNGNTYSIVQSGHGIRNGDFETLPAKVIDTGETYDCVIVGGGISGLAAALFFMRQSGSGSKCLVLDNHPIFGGEAKRNEFMVDGQRLIAHQGSAVFFQQYPHSFLARFYESIGLSSPKLEYQTWGGTDSALPLSRTPYDMVGSEPASYGFYFGAKFGQRPGVWWTDPWGKKLQGAPISDALRAELLKWRAGPQKPDPRPKYEGDEVSRRLDGITLEDHMVDLYGISRETIRTFLSPVEGGGSGLGPDVLSAYADYAADLLRPLESDDTDQMFPGGNTGIARLMVKTLIPDSISGANTLEDVSRGKVNFGLLD
;
A
#
# COMPACT_ATOMS: atom_id res chain seq x y z
N MET A 1 17.64 35.79 -20.49
CA MET A 1 16.19 36.01 -20.28
C MET A 1 15.43 35.48 -21.49
N SER A 2 15.03 34.20 -21.46
CA SER A 2 14.13 33.62 -22.47
C SER A 2 12.70 33.72 -21.95
N ASN A 3 11.81 34.24 -22.77
CA ASN A 3 10.48 34.74 -22.40
C ASN A 3 9.44 33.61 -22.57
N SER A 4 9.46 32.59 -21.71
CA SER A 4 8.57 31.41 -21.79
C SER A 4 7.11 31.70 -21.38
N ARG A 5 6.78 32.92 -20.93
CA ARG A 5 5.39 33.34 -20.64
C ARG A 5 4.49 33.51 -21.88
N ARG A 6 4.97 33.20 -23.09
CA ARG A 6 4.18 33.35 -24.31
C ARG A 6 3.26 32.14 -24.53
N ASN A 7 1.98 32.40 -24.26
CA ASN A 7 0.77 31.64 -24.64
C ASN A 7 0.37 30.45 -23.76
N LEU A 8 0.26 30.66 -22.44
CA LEU A 8 -0.64 29.83 -21.63
C LEU A 8 -2.08 30.04 -22.12
N LYS A 9 -2.75 28.94 -22.49
CA LYS A 9 -4.18 28.94 -22.84
C LYS A 9 -5.01 29.35 -21.61
N ALA A 10 -6.27 29.72 -21.82
CA ALA A 10 -7.17 30.07 -20.71
C ALA A 10 -7.29 28.91 -19.70
N GLU A 11 -7.33 27.68 -20.20
CA GLU A 11 -7.32 26.43 -19.41
C GLU A 11 -6.06 26.32 -18.54
N ASP A 12 -4.87 26.55 -19.10
CA ASP A 12 -3.60 26.49 -18.37
C ASP A 12 -3.54 27.53 -17.23
N ARG A 13 -4.12 28.71 -17.47
CA ARG A 13 -4.22 29.76 -16.43
C ARG A 13 -5.21 29.38 -15.34
N ALA A 14 -6.33 28.75 -15.69
CA ALA A 14 -7.31 28.25 -14.73
C ALA A 14 -6.74 27.15 -13.83
N LEU A 15 -5.83 26.32 -14.38
CA LEU A 15 -5.06 25.32 -13.63
C LEU A 15 -3.91 25.92 -12.80
N GLY A 16 -3.69 27.23 -12.87
CA GLY A 16 -2.65 27.91 -12.09
C GLY A 16 -1.22 27.75 -12.64
N LEU A 17 -1.03 27.26 -13.87
CA LEU A 17 0.29 26.97 -14.46
C LEU A 17 1.17 28.22 -14.72
N GLY A 18 0.63 29.42 -14.49
CA GLY A 18 1.36 30.69 -14.55
C GLY A 18 1.70 31.29 -13.17
N GLN A 19 1.35 30.62 -12.07
CA GLN A 19 1.54 31.11 -10.71
C GLN A 19 2.82 30.54 -10.08
N PRO A 20 3.49 31.29 -9.20
CA PRO A 20 4.61 30.76 -8.41
C PRO A 20 4.11 29.68 -7.44
N ILE A 21 4.93 28.65 -7.22
CA ILE A 21 4.66 27.57 -6.26
C ILE A 21 5.61 27.74 -5.07
N SER A 22 5.06 27.82 -3.85
CA SER A 22 5.85 27.80 -2.62
C SER A 22 6.10 26.35 -2.18
N ARG A 23 7.36 26.00 -1.89
CA ARG A 23 7.74 24.72 -1.27
C ARG A 23 8.33 24.92 0.12
N ARG A 24 8.33 23.85 0.92
CA ARG A 24 8.93 23.82 2.25
C ARG A 24 10.00 22.74 2.26
N ASP A 25 11.14 23.04 2.86
CA ASP A 25 12.25 22.10 2.96
C ASP A 25 12.14 21.28 4.26
N PHE A 26 12.30 19.97 4.15
CA PHE A 26 12.26 19.06 5.29
C PHE A 26 13.59 18.34 5.41
N LEU A 27 14.19 18.34 6.60
CA LEU A 27 15.32 17.49 6.94
C LEU A 27 14.83 16.41 7.91
N ASN A 28 14.90 15.14 7.52
CA ASN A 28 14.44 14.01 8.36
C ASN A 28 12.99 14.20 8.88
N SER A 29 12.05 14.58 8.01
CA SER A 29 10.65 14.93 8.35
C SER A 29 10.48 16.15 9.26
N THR A 30 11.55 16.85 9.62
CA THR A 30 11.49 18.09 10.40
C THR A 30 11.56 19.27 9.45
N LEU A 31 10.52 20.11 9.48
CA LEU A 31 10.47 21.33 8.68
C LEU A 31 11.62 22.26 9.09
N ILE A 32 12.55 22.51 8.17
CA ILE A 32 13.61 23.49 8.39
C ILE A 32 12.92 24.86 8.49
N ALA A 33 13.06 25.52 9.65
CA ALA A 33 12.46 26.82 10.00
C ALA A 33 11.01 26.85 10.56
N SER A 34 10.44 25.72 11.01
CA SER A 34 9.18 25.77 11.80
C SER A 34 9.39 26.19 13.26
N GLY A 35 9.52 27.49 13.50
CA GLY A 35 9.40 28.08 14.84
C GLY A 35 7.97 28.09 15.42
N ALA A 36 7.02 27.40 14.79
CA ALA A 36 5.59 27.44 15.10
C ALA A 36 5.16 26.47 16.21
N LEU A 37 6.02 25.55 16.65
CA LEU A 37 5.72 24.62 17.75
C LEU A 37 5.58 25.32 19.13
N LEU A 38 5.83 26.62 19.22
CA LEU A 38 5.77 27.38 20.47
C LEU A 38 4.58 28.36 20.58
N THR A 39 3.70 28.45 19.57
CA THR A 39 2.65 29.50 19.56
C THR A 39 1.22 29.04 19.28
N SER A 40 0.96 27.75 19.07
CA SER A 40 -0.41 27.24 19.05
C SER A 40 -0.91 27.00 20.48
N GLY A 41 -1.69 27.94 21.01
CA GLY A 41 -2.46 27.73 22.23
C GLY A 41 -3.42 26.57 22.02
N VAL A 42 -3.08 25.41 22.58
CA VAL A 42 -3.90 24.19 22.48
C VAL A 42 -5.11 24.39 23.39
N SER A 43 -6.31 24.33 22.84
CA SER A 43 -7.53 24.38 23.65
C SER A 43 -7.66 23.09 24.50
N PRO A 44 -8.28 23.14 25.69
CA PRO A 44 -8.54 21.94 26.48
C PRO A 44 -9.29 20.84 25.71
N ALA A 45 -10.16 21.21 24.77
CA ALA A 45 -10.85 20.26 23.89
C ALA A 45 -9.90 19.53 22.93
N GLN A 46 -8.85 20.19 22.43
CA GLN A 46 -7.80 19.56 21.59
C GLN A 46 -6.82 18.71 22.40
N LEU A 47 -6.61 19.04 23.69
CA LEU A 47 -5.86 18.18 24.61
C LEU A 47 -6.63 16.91 24.97
N LEU A 48 -7.95 17.03 25.15
CA LEU A 48 -8.86 15.92 25.45
C LEU A 48 -9.23 15.09 24.20
N SER A 49 -9.07 15.65 22.99
CA SER A 49 -9.23 14.93 21.72
C SER A 49 -7.94 14.27 21.21
N GLN A 50 -6.82 14.35 21.96
CA GLN A 50 -5.65 13.49 21.74
C GLN A 50 -5.96 12.05 22.21
N GLU A 51 -7.05 11.47 21.73
CA GLU A 51 -7.17 10.03 21.74
C GLU A 51 -6.16 9.43 20.75
N ASP A 52 -5.90 8.14 20.97
CA ASP A 52 -4.89 7.24 20.42
C ASP A 52 -4.86 7.08 18.87
N TRP A 53 -5.20 8.13 18.10
CA TRP A 53 -5.30 8.10 16.64
C TRP A 53 -4.03 7.59 15.97
N THR A 54 -2.87 8.04 16.45
CA THR A 54 -1.57 7.63 15.86
C THR A 54 -1.13 6.26 16.39
N GLY A 55 -1.73 5.78 17.48
CA GLY A 55 -1.36 4.51 18.10
C GLY A 55 0.14 4.39 18.38
N TYR A 56 0.64 3.16 18.21
CA TYR A 56 2.07 2.85 18.25
C TYR A 56 2.85 3.29 17.01
N GLY A 57 2.20 3.88 16.00
CA GLY A 57 2.86 4.30 14.76
C GLY A 57 3.97 5.33 14.98
N GLY A 58 3.90 6.12 16.07
CA GLY A 58 4.90 7.12 16.42
C GLY A 58 5.99 6.67 17.40
N VAL A 59 6.12 5.36 17.69
CA VAL A 59 6.98 4.85 18.77
C VAL A 59 8.19 4.07 18.24
N GLY A 60 9.35 4.27 18.86
CA GLY A 60 10.57 3.49 18.60
C GLY A 60 11.10 3.63 17.18
N ASP A 61 11.75 2.58 16.69
CA ASP A 61 12.39 2.54 15.36
C ASP A 61 11.39 2.68 14.19
N TYR A 62 10.09 2.50 14.44
CA TYR A 62 9.03 2.67 13.45
C TYR A 62 8.47 4.11 13.38
N SER A 63 8.83 4.97 14.34
CA SER A 63 8.24 6.31 14.51
C SER A 63 8.31 7.22 13.28
N SER A 64 9.33 7.06 12.44
CA SER A 64 9.53 7.84 11.21
C SER A 64 8.95 7.18 9.95
N SER A 65 8.28 6.04 10.09
CA SER A 65 7.82 5.22 8.97
C SER A 65 6.36 4.81 9.06
N ASN A 66 5.58 5.46 9.91
CA ASN A 66 4.13 5.34 9.92
C ASN A 66 3.47 5.93 8.67
N GLY A 67 2.19 5.60 8.48
CA GLY A 67 1.32 6.26 7.50
C GLY A 67 0.96 7.68 7.91
N ASN A 68 -0.25 8.12 7.58
CA ASN A 68 -0.73 9.45 7.94
C ASN A 68 -0.93 9.59 9.46
N THR A 69 -0.07 10.37 10.11
CA THR A 69 -0.25 10.78 11.51
C THR A 69 -1.46 11.70 11.67
N TYR A 70 -1.93 11.85 12.90
CA TYR A 70 -2.93 12.87 13.24
C TYR A 70 -2.50 14.27 12.77
N SER A 71 -1.22 14.63 12.93
CA SER A 71 -0.71 15.94 12.49
C SER A 71 -0.79 16.14 10.97
N ILE A 72 -0.52 15.10 10.18
CA ILE A 72 -0.63 15.14 8.71
C ILE A 72 -2.10 15.26 8.29
N VAL A 73 -3.00 14.48 8.89
CA VAL A 73 -4.46 14.58 8.63
C VAL A 73 -4.96 15.98 8.96
N GLN A 74 -4.55 16.56 10.09
CA GLN A 74 -4.94 17.91 10.48
C GLN A 74 -4.38 18.99 9.57
N SER A 75 -3.19 18.78 8.99
CA SER A 75 -2.63 19.70 7.98
C SER A 75 -3.53 19.75 6.73
N GLY A 76 -4.09 18.62 6.31
CA GLY A 76 -5.08 18.57 5.23
C GLY A 76 -6.37 19.33 5.56
N HIS A 77 -6.85 19.24 6.80
CA HIS A 77 -7.98 20.05 7.26
C HIS A 77 -7.67 21.56 7.29
N GLY A 78 -6.42 21.95 7.57
CA GLY A 78 -5.99 23.34 7.48
C GLY A 78 -6.14 23.93 6.08
N ILE A 79 -5.83 23.15 5.03
CA ILE A 79 -6.07 23.55 3.63
C ILE A 79 -7.55 23.80 3.38
N ARG A 80 -8.42 22.85 3.78
CA ARG A 80 -9.89 23.00 3.67
C ARG A 80 -10.39 24.25 4.40
N ASN A 81 -9.78 24.58 5.54
CA ASN A 81 -10.18 25.70 6.39
C ASN A 81 -9.61 27.05 5.93
N GLY A 82 -8.80 27.09 4.86
CA GLY A 82 -8.24 28.33 4.32
C GLY A 82 -6.96 28.81 5.00
N ASP A 83 -6.28 27.98 5.81
CA ASP A 83 -5.06 28.36 6.55
C ASP A 83 -3.90 28.81 5.64
N PHE A 84 -3.99 28.53 4.33
CA PHE A 84 -2.98 28.84 3.32
C PHE A 84 -3.45 29.86 2.26
N GLU A 85 -4.58 30.55 2.48
CA GLU A 85 -5.03 31.63 1.58
C GLU A 85 -4.02 32.78 1.49
N THR A 86 -3.26 33.00 2.56
CA THR A 86 -2.09 33.89 2.56
C THR A 86 -0.83 33.09 2.81
N LEU A 87 0.18 33.27 1.96
CA LEU A 87 1.49 32.66 2.17
C LEU A 87 2.11 33.14 3.49
N PRO A 88 2.77 32.24 4.26
CA PRO A 88 3.47 32.65 5.47
C PRO A 88 4.49 33.76 5.20
N ALA A 89 4.61 34.72 6.11
CA ALA A 89 5.51 35.88 5.95
C ALA A 89 7.00 35.53 5.77
N LYS A 90 7.39 34.28 6.02
CA LYS A 90 8.77 33.77 5.90
C LYS A 90 9.00 32.87 4.68
N VAL A 91 8.10 32.85 3.69
CA VAL A 91 8.34 32.14 2.44
C VAL A 91 9.49 32.82 1.68
N ILE A 92 10.47 32.02 1.27
CA ILE A 92 11.61 32.47 0.48
C ILE A 92 11.33 32.14 -0.99
N ASP A 93 11.47 33.13 -1.87
CA ASP A 93 11.52 32.87 -3.31
C ASP A 93 12.91 32.32 -3.66
N THR A 94 12.96 31.03 -4.02
CA THR A 94 14.22 30.37 -4.39
C THR A 94 14.70 30.79 -5.78
N GLY A 95 13.86 31.46 -6.58
CA GLY A 95 14.13 31.78 -7.99
C GLY A 95 14.17 30.54 -8.90
N GLU A 96 13.82 29.37 -8.38
CA GLU A 96 13.79 28.13 -9.14
C GLU A 96 12.59 28.11 -10.09
N THR A 97 12.74 27.42 -11.21
CA THR A 97 11.67 27.22 -12.18
C THR A 97 11.73 25.77 -12.65
N TYR A 98 10.58 25.11 -12.60
CA TYR A 98 10.40 23.73 -13.03
C TYR A 98 9.37 23.68 -14.16
N ASP A 99 9.59 22.78 -15.11
CA ASP A 99 8.69 22.54 -16.23
C ASP A 99 7.52 21.61 -15.82
N CYS A 100 7.73 20.82 -14.76
CA CYS A 100 6.70 19.97 -14.16
C CYS A 100 6.89 19.88 -12.65
N VAL A 101 5.79 19.98 -11.91
CA VAL A 101 5.75 19.69 -10.46
C VAL A 101 4.74 18.58 -10.23
N ILE A 102 5.18 17.52 -9.57
CA ILE A 102 4.38 16.34 -9.24
C ILE A 102 4.27 16.26 -7.72
N VAL A 103 3.05 16.17 -7.21
CA VAL A 103 2.79 16.03 -5.77
C VAL A 103 2.48 14.56 -5.47
N GLY A 104 3.34 13.95 -4.67
CA GLY A 104 3.37 12.53 -4.32
C GLY A 104 4.56 11.82 -4.96
N GLY A 105 5.50 11.33 -4.15
CA GLY A 105 6.62 10.48 -4.54
C GLY A 105 6.32 8.99 -4.49
N GLY A 106 5.04 8.60 -4.55
CA GLY A 106 4.60 7.21 -4.72
C GLY A 106 4.85 6.66 -6.12
N ILE A 107 4.48 5.39 -6.35
CA ILE A 107 4.63 4.72 -7.66
C ILE A 107 4.06 5.56 -8.80
N SER A 108 2.85 6.10 -8.64
CA SER A 108 2.19 6.92 -9.66
C SER A 108 2.96 8.22 -9.98
N GLY A 109 3.44 8.93 -8.97
CA GLY A 109 4.17 10.19 -9.18
C GLY A 109 5.57 9.98 -9.75
N LEU A 110 6.28 8.94 -9.30
CA LEU A 110 7.56 8.54 -9.88
C LEU A 110 7.41 8.08 -11.34
N ALA A 111 6.35 7.33 -11.66
CA ALA A 111 6.05 6.95 -13.03
C ALA A 111 5.72 8.18 -13.90
N ALA A 112 4.92 9.12 -13.39
CA ALA A 112 4.62 10.38 -14.07
C ALA A 112 5.90 11.19 -14.35
N ALA A 113 6.82 11.27 -13.39
CA ALA A 113 8.11 11.94 -13.56
C ALA A 113 8.93 11.27 -14.68
N LEU A 114 9.00 9.94 -14.68
CA LEU A 114 9.67 9.18 -15.73
C LEU A 114 9.07 9.44 -17.11
N PHE A 115 7.75 9.38 -17.24
CA PHE A 115 7.08 9.62 -18.52
C PHE A 115 7.25 11.06 -18.99
N PHE A 116 7.20 12.03 -18.07
CA PHE A 116 7.47 13.44 -18.40
C PHE A 116 8.88 13.60 -18.94
N MET A 117 9.90 13.15 -18.20
CA MET A 117 11.31 13.29 -18.59
C MET A 117 11.63 12.60 -19.93
N ARG A 118 10.97 11.47 -20.24
CA ARG A 118 11.09 10.78 -21.53
C ARG A 118 10.51 11.57 -22.69
N GLN A 119 9.47 12.36 -22.46
CA GLN A 119 8.76 13.11 -23.50
C GLN A 119 9.28 14.55 -23.67
N SER A 120 9.82 15.15 -22.62
CA SER A 120 10.14 16.58 -22.58
C SER A 120 11.58 16.92 -22.99
N GLY A 121 12.47 15.92 -23.13
CA GLY A 121 13.84 16.08 -23.60
C GLY A 121 14.84 16.53 -22.51
N SER A 122 16.14 16.51 -22.85
CA SER A 122 17.29 16.56 -21.91
C SER A 122 17.53 17.87 -21.15
N GLY A 123 16.64 18.87 -21.27
CA GLY A 123 16.74 20.15 -20.56
C GLY A 123 15.61 20.43 -19.58
N SER A 124 14.61 19.57 -19.50
CA SER A 124 13.44 19.80 -18.64
C SER A 124 13.76 19.55 -17.17
N LYS A 125 13.13 20.32 -16.29
CA LYS A 125 13.21 20.18 -14.83
C LYS A 125 11.88 19.69 -14.27
N CYS A 126 11.91 18.53 -13.64
CA CYS A 126 10.77 17.97 -12.93
C CYS A 126 11.05 17.94 -11.43
N LEU A 127 10.14 18.49 -10.63
CA LEU A 127 10.18 18.43 -9.17
C LEU A 127 9.13 17.43 -8.68
N VAL A 128 9.53 16.44 -7.90
CA VAL A 128 8.61 15.53 -7.22
C VAL A 128 8.62 15.88 -5.73
N LEU A 129 7.45 16.23 -5.19
CA LEU A 129 7.27 16.58 -3.79
C LEU A 129 6.60 15.42 -3.06
N ASP A 130 7.15 14.97 -1.95
CA ASP A 130 6.50 14.01 -1.05
C ASP A 130 6.52 14.56 0.37
N ASN A 131 5.44 14.30 1.13
CA ASN A 131 5.37 14.68 2.53
C ASN A 131 6.07 13.67 3.45
N HIS A 132 6.38 12.48 2.95
CA HIS A 132 7.16 11.46 3.66
C HIS A 132 8.67 11.72 3.55
N PRO A 133 9.46 11.27 4.55
CA PRO A 133 10.93 11.36 4.50
C PRO A 133 11.58 10.48 3.43
N ILE A 134 10.82 9.61 2.81
CA ILE A 134 11.28 8.68 1.79
C ILE A 134 10.21 8.52 0.72
N PHE A 135 10.64 8.44 -0.54
CA PHE A 135 9.77 8.12 -1.66
C PHE A 135 9.17 6.71 -1.55
N GLY A 136 8.14 6.44 -2.35
CA GLY A 136 7.48 5.15 -2.48
C GLY A 136 6.01 5.16 -2.07
N GLY A 137 5.56 6.16 -1.30
CA GLY A 137 4.18 6.22 -0.80
C GLY A 137 3.84 4.95 -0.01
N GLU A 138 2.68 4.33 -0.30
CA GLU A 138 2.26 3.05 0.31
C GLU A 138 3.19 1.87 -0.01
N ALA A 139 4.06 2.02 -1.01
CA ALA A 139 5.07 1.04 -1.34
C ALA A 139 6.37 1.21 -0.57
N LYS A 140 6.55 2.25 0.25
CA LYS A 140 7.77 2.45 1.04
C LYS A 140 8.07 1.22 1.91
N ARG A 141 9.35 1.03 2.26
CA ARG A 141 9.80 -0.08 3.10
C ARG A 141 10.30 0.40 4.46
N ASN A 142 10.23 -0.49 5.43
CA ASN A 142 10.89 -0.35 6.72
C ASN A 142 12.18 -1.16 6.71
N GLU A 143 13.21 -0.63 7.37
CA GLU A 143 14.46 -1.33 7.57
C GLU A 143 14.88 -1.24 9.03
N PHE A 144 15.29 -2.36 9.60
CA PHE A 144 15.64 -2.48 11.01
C PHE A 144 16.85 -3.39 11.17
N MET A 145 17.66 -3.12 12.19
CA MET A 145 18.78 -3.97 12.57
C MET A 145 18.38 -4.79 13.80
N VAL A 146 18.35 -6.11 13.67
CA VAL A 146 18.03 -7.03 14.77
C VAL A 146 19.17 -8.02 14.89
N ASP A 147 19.86 -8.02 16.03
CA ASP A 147 20.99 -8.91 16.32
C ASP A 147 22.06 -8.92 15.20
N GLY A 148 22.35 -7.75 14.64
CA GLY A 148 23.32 -7.59 13.54
C GLY A 148 22.79 -7.95 12.15
N GLN A 149 21.54 -8.39 12.03
CA GLN A 149 20.88 -8.67 10.76
C GLN A 149 20.03 -7.50 10.30
N ARG A 150 20.18 -7.11 9.02
CA ARG A 150 19.31 -6.12 8.39
C ARG A 150 18.04 -6.80 7.92
N LEU A 151 16.93 -6.43 8.52
CA LEU A 151 15.60 -6.88 8.15
C LEU A 151 14.91 -5.78 7.33
N ILE A 152 14.19 -6.22 6.30
CA ILE A 152 13.46 -5.34 5.39
C ILE A 152 12.02 -5.83 5.37
N ALA A 153 11.08 -4.91 5.57
CA ALA A 153 9.65 -5.21 5.52
C ALA A 153 8.91 -4.20 4.64
N HIS A 154 7.93 -4.69 3.89
CA HIS A 154 7.00 -3.90 3.10
C HIS A 154 5.98 -3.15 3.97
N GLN A 155 5.27 -2.20 3.35
CA GLN A 155 4.02 -1.62 3.87
C GLN A 155 2.82 -2.11 3.06
N GLY A 156 1.74 -1.35 2.88
CA GLY A 156 0.51 -1.87 2.27
C GLY A 156 0.66 -2.36 0.82
N SER A 157 1.68 -1.93 0.08
CA SER A 157 1.93 -2.42 -1.27
C SER A 157 2.94 -3.58 -1.30
N ALA A 158 2.43 -4.79 -1.03
CA ALA A 158 3.21 -6.02 -0.90
C ALA A 158 3.67 -6.65 -2.23
N VAL A 159 2.71 -7.07 -3.07
CA VAL A 159 2.95 -7.94 -4.22
C VAL A 159 2.81 -7.20 -5.54
N PHE A 160 3.48 -7.69 -6.58
CA PHE A 160 3.19 -7.34 -7.97
C PHE A 160 2.95 -8.63 -8.76
N PHE A 161 2.22 -8.51 -9.86
CA PHE A 161 1.96 -9.65 -10.73
C PHE A 161 2.86 -9.61 -11.96
N GLN A 162 3.30 -10.78 -12.40
CA GLN A 162 3.87 -10.97 -13.73
C GLN A 162 2.84 -10.54 -14.77
N GLN A 163 3.33 -9.83 -15.78
CA GLN A 163 2.50 -9.18 -16.80
C GLN A 163 2.54 -10.00 -18.09
N TYR A 164 1.51 -9.90 -18.93
CA TYR A 164 1.57 -10.48 -20.28
C TYR A 164 2.83 -10.01 -21.02
N PRO A 165 3.55 -10.92 -21.70
CA PRO A 165 4.70 -10.56 -22.52
C PRO A 165 4.35 -9.43 -23.50
N HIS A 166 5.25 -8.45 -23.63
CA HIS A 166 5.05 -7.28 -24.49
C HIS A 166 3.81 -6.43 -24.17
N SER A 167 3.21 -6.56 -22.97
CA SER A 167 2.23 -5.59 -22.48
C SER A 167 2.89 -4.23 -22.21
N PHE A 168 2.07 -3.20 -22.01
CA PHE A 168 2.56 -1.90 -21.55
C PHE A 168 3.37 -2.03 -20.26
N LEU A 169 2.85 -2.74 -19.26
CA LEU A 169 3.54 -2.90 -17.97
C LEU A 169 4.80 -3.74 -18.08
N ALA A 170 4.85 -4.79 -18.91
CA ALA A 170 6.07 -5.55 -19.15
C ALA A 170 7.19 -4.67 -19.75
N ARG A 171 6.86 -3.85 -20.76
CA ARG A 171 7.82 -2.87 -21.32
C ARG A 171 8.21 -1.80 -20.31
N PHE A 172 7.27 -1.36 -19.48
CA PHE A 172 7.55 -0.39 -18.44
C PHE A 172 8.56 -0.94 -17.42
N TYR A 173 8.36 -2.16 -16.93
CA TYR A 173 9.29 -2.87 -16.04
C TYR A 173 10.68 -3.01 -16.64
N GLU A 174 10.78 -3.46 -17.89
CA GLU A 174 12.07 -3.50 -18.61
C GLU A 174 12.73 -2.12 -18.67
N SER A 175 11.96 -1.07 -18.97
CA SER A 175 12.47 0.30 -19.12
C SER A 175 13.01 0.94 -17.83
N ILE A 176 12.73 0.35 -16.67
CA ILE A 176 13.24 0.80 -15.36
C ILE A 176 14.26 -0.18 -14.77
N GLY A 177 14.66 -1.21 -15.51
CA GLY A 177 15.65 -2.20 -15.09
C GLY A 177 15.09 -3.45 -14.40
N LEU A 178 13.77 -3.65 -14.35
CA LEU A 178 13.15 -4.91 -13.91
C LEU A 178 13.08 -5.90 -15.09
N SER A 179 14.24 -6.44 -15.48
CA SER A 179 14.37 -7.35 -16.63
C SER A 179 13.90 -8.78 -16.36
N SER A 180 13.91 -9.23 -15.09
CA SER A 180 13.36 -10.52 -14.66
C SER A 180 12.23 -10.31 -13.65
N PRO A 181 10.99 -10.09 -14.11
CA PRO A 181 9.85 -9.92 -13.20
C PRO A 181 9.49 -11.21 -12.46
N LYS A 182 9.87 -12.38 -12.98
CA LYS A 182 9.87 -13.63 -12.19
C LYS A 182 11.11 -13.67 -11.32
N LEU A 183 10.91 -13.65 -10.00
CA LEU A 183 11.99 -13.58 -9.03
C LEU A 183 12.51 -14.97 -8.68
N GLU A 184 13.80 -15.04 -8.38
CA GLU A 184 14.42 -16.22 -7.79
C GLU A 184 14.41 -16.06 -6.26
N TYR A 185 13.75 -16.99 -5.57
CA TYR A 185 13.64 -16.98 -4.12
C TYR A 185 14.69 -17.91 -3.50
N GLN A 186 15.19 -17.50 -2.34
CA GLN A 186 16.14 -18.32 -1.58
C GLN A 186 15.52 -19.66 -1.20
N THR A 187 16.27 -20.74 -1.41
CA THR A 187 15.91 -22.08 -0.94
C THR A 187 16.51 -22.35 0.43
N TRP A 188 15.85 -23.20 1.22
CA TRP A 188 16.37 -23.62 2.52
C TRP A 188 17.69 -24.38 2.32
N GLY A 189 18.79 -23.81 2.83
CA GLY A 189 20.13 -24.41 2.75
C GLY A 189 20.64 -25.00 4.06
N GLY A 190 19.83 -24.99 5.13
CA GLY A 190 20.20 -25.48 6.46
C GLY A 190 20.10 -27.00 6.60
N THR A 191 20.78 -27.56 7.60
CA THR A 191 20.72 -29.00 7.94
C THR A 191 19.47 -29.37 8.74
N ASP A 192 18.86 -28.38 9.41
CA ASP A 192 17.62 -28.57 10.15
C ASP A 192 16.42 -28.75 9.20
N SER A 193 15.31 -29.22 9.76
CA SER A 193 14.05 -29.33 9.01
C SER A 193 13.67 -27.98 8.41
N ALA A 194 13.43 -27.96 7.10
CA ALA A 194 13.02 -26.76 6.41
C ALA A 194 11.72 -26.22 7.03
N LEU A 195 11.75 -24.96 7.43
CA LEU A 195 10.53 -24.21 7.73
C LEU A 195 10.07 -23.56 6.42
N PRO A 196 9.01 -24.07 5.75
CA PRO A 196 8.53 -23.47 4.53
C PRO A 196 8.04 -22.05 4.83
N LEU A 197 8.68 -21.06 4.22
CA LEU A 197 8.27 -19.67 4.30
C LEU A 197 7.48 -19.32 3.05
N SER A 198 6.41 -18.54 3.23
CA SER A 198 5.68 -17.96 2.12
C SER A 198 6.53 -16.93 1.39
N ARG A 199 6.34 -16.86 0.08
CA ARG A 199 6.94 -15.84 -0.80
C ARG A 199 6.18 -14.53 -0.69
N THR A 200 4.87 -14.61 -0.45
CA THR A 200 4.00 -13.45 -0.24
C THR A 200 3.22 -13.59 1.08
N PRO A 201 2.70 -12.51 1.66
CA PRO A 201 1.82 -12.60 2.84
C PRO A 201 0.51 -13.35 2.56
N TYR A 202 0.17 -13.60 1.30
CA TYR A 202 -1.10 -14.21 0.90
C TYR A 202 -1.01 -15.73 0.70
N ASP A 203 0.19 -16.32 0.56
CA ASP A 203 0.33 -17.76 0.25
C ASP A 203 -0.29 -18.64 1.35
N MET A 204 -0.10 -18.29 2.64
CA MET A 204 -0.68 -19.06 3.75
C MET A 204 -2.20 -19.00 3.78
N VAL A 205 -2.79 -17.85 3.39
CA VAL A 205 -4.24 -17.68 3.33
C VAL A 205 -4.82 -18.41 2.11
N GLY A 206 -4.07 -18.49 1.01
CA GLY A 206 -4.51 -19.24 -0.17
C GLY A 206 -4.39 -20.77 -0.04
N SER A 207 -3.32 -21.25 0.59
CA SER A 207 -3.03 -22.70 0.69
C SER A 207 -3.50 -23.35 1.99
N GLU A 208 -3.57 -22.58 3.08
CA GLU A 208 -3.96 -23.00 4.43
C GLU A 208 -3.47 -24.43 4.79
N PRO A 209 -2.15 -24.67 4.77
CA PRO A 209 -1.57 -25.99 4.99
C PRO A 209 -1.78 -26.44 6.44
N ALA A 210 -1.32 -27.65 6.79
CA ALA A 210 -1.42 -28.18 8.15
C ALA A 210 -0.77 -27.29 9.24
N SER A 211 0.17 -26.40 8.86
CA SER A 211 0.76 -25.40 9.76
C SER A 211 -0.10 -24.14 9.94
N TYR A 212 -1.11 -23.92 9.11
CA TYR A 212 -2.08 -22.84 9.27
C TYR A 212 -2.98 -23.11 10.47
N GLY A 213 -3.41 -22.06 11.18
CA GLY A 213 -4.19 -22.24 12.40
C GLY A 213 -5.06 -21.06 12.78
N PHE A 214 -6.12 -21.36 13.52
CA PHE A 214 -7.04 -20.37 14.10
C PHE A 214 -6.66 -20.11 15.55
N TYR A 215 -6.68 -18.83 15.94
CA TYR A 215 -6.51 -18.44 17.33
C TYR A 215 -7.87 -18.28 18.02
N PHE A 216 -8.09 -19.07 19.08
CA PHE A 216 -9.29 -19.00 19.90
C PHE A 216 -8.94 -18.35 21.25
N GLY A 217 -9.31 -17.08 21.41
CA GLY A 217 -9.12 -16.31 22.65
C GLY A 217 -10.36 -16.29 23.57
N ALA A 218 -10.41 -15.27 24.43
CA ALA A 218 -11.47 -15.13 25.45
C ALA A 218 -12.90 -15.09 24.88
N LYS A 219 -13.10 -14.60 23.65
CA LYS A 219 -14.42 -14.62 22.97
C LYS A 219 -14.97 -16.03 22.75
N PHE A 220 -14.10 -17.04 22.78
CA PHE A 220 -14.43 -18.46 22.66
C PHE A 220 -14.26 -19.21 24.00
N GLY A 221 -14.27 -18.49 25.12
CA GLY A 221 -14.12 -19.08 26.46
C GLY A 221 -12.72 -19.59 26.80
N GLN A 222 -11.70 -19.27 25.99
CA GLN A 222 -10.33 -19.76 26.20
C GLN A 222 -9.48 -18.73 26.95
N ARG A 223 -8.94 -19.13 28.10
CA ARG A 223 -7.98 -18.35 28.92
C ARG A 223 -6.96 -19.32 29.57
N PRO A 224 -5.70 -19.38 29.11
CA PRO A 224 -5.12 -18.63 27.98
C PRO A 224 -5.78 -19.02 26.65
N GLY A 225 -5.65 -18.16 25.63
CA GLY A 225 -6.11 -18.50 24.28
C GLY A 225 -5.29 -19.64 23.67
N VAL A 226 -5.90 -20.36 22.73
CA VAL A 226 -5.32 -21.58 22.13
C VAL A 226 -5.19 -21.43 20.63
N TRP A 227 -4.08 -21.95 20.08
CA TRP A 227 -3.88 -22.12 18.64
C TRP A 227 -4.41 -23.48 18.21
N TRP A 228 -5.27 -23.48 17.20
CA TRP A 228 -5.79 -24.69 16.58
C TRP A 228 -5.25 -24.81 15.16
N THR A 229 -4.17 -25.58 15.01
CA THR A 229 -3.53 -25.83 13.71
C THR A 229 -4.24 -26.91 12.92
N ASP A 230 -4.05 -26.88 11.60
CA ASP A 230 -4.71 -27.76 10.64
C ASP A 230 -6.24 -27.77 10.78
N PRO A 231 -6.90 -26.59 10.74
CA PRO A 231 -8.34 -26.50 10.92
C PRO A 231 -9.09 -27.33 9.87
N TRP A 232 -8.59 -27.38 8.64
CA TRP A 232 -9.25 -28.04 7.53
C TRP A 232 -9.00 -29.55 7.48
N GLY A 233 -7.76 -30.02 7.67
CA GLY A 233 -7.44 -31.45 7.73
C GLY A 233 -8.13 -32.14 8.91
N LYS A 234 -8.25 -31.45 10.05
CA LYS A 234 -9.00 -31.91 11.23
C LYS A 234 -10.51 -31.65 11.15
N LYS A 235 -11.00 -31.04 10.06
CA LYS A 235 -12.41 -30.65 9.89
C LYS A 235 -12.96 -29.89 11.10
N LEU A 236 -12.15 -29.03 11.71
CA LEU A 236 -12.42 -28.25 12.92
C LEU A 236 -12.87 -29.10 14.13
N GLN A 237 -12.64 -30.40 14.13
CA GLN A 237 -13.11 -31.28 15.20
C GLN A 237 -12.36 -31.00 16.50
N GLY A 238 -13.09 -30.68 17.57
CA GLY A 238 -12.51 -30.30 18.86
C GLY A 238 -12.08 -28.84 18.96
N ALA A 239 -12.27 -28.03 17.90
CA ALA A 239 -12.10 -26.59 17.98
C ALA A 239 -13.11 -25.98 19.00
N PRO A 240 -12.74 -24.92 19.76
CA PRO A 240 -13.62 -24.21 20.70
C PRO A 240 -14.82 -23.45 20.08
N ILE A 241 -15.65 -24.14 19.30
CA ILE A 241 -16.81 -23.61 18.59
C ILE A 241 -17.98 -24.58 18.71
N SER A 242 -19.21 -24.10 18.46
CA SER A 242 -20.39 -24.97 18.44
C SER A 242 -20.39 -25.90 17.21
N ASP A 243 -21.10 -27.02 17.31
CA ASP A 243 -21.28 -27.95 16.19
C ASP A 243 -21.98 -27.28 14.99
N ALA A 244 -22.90 -26.34 15.24
CA ALA A 244 -23.57 -25.57 14.20
C ALA A 244 -22.59 -24.67 13.43
N LEU A 245 -21.75 -23.91 14.16
CA LEU A 245 -20.74 -23.04 13.57
C LEU A 245 -19.68 -23.84 12.79
N ARG A 246 -19.25 -24.98 13.35
CA ARG A 246 -18.37 -25.92 12.66
C ARG A 246 -18.99 -26.39 11.33
N ALA A 247 -20.26 -26.77 11.33
CA ALA A 247 -20.96 -27.21 10.12
C ALA A 247 -21.03 -26.09 9.07
N GLU A 248 -21.31 -24.85 9.47
CA GLU A 248 -21.36 -23.70 8.57
C GLU A 248 -19.98 -23.36 7.98
N LEU A 249 -18.90 -23.39 8.77
CA LEU A 249 -17.54 -23.16 8.26
C LEU A 249 -17.10 -24.25 7.27
N LEU A 250 -17.44 -25.52 7.55
CA LEU A 250 -17.18 -26.61 6.61
C LEU A 250 -18.01 -26.48 5.34
N LYS A 251 -19.24 -25.96 5.45
CA LYS A 251 -20.11 -25.68 4.31
C LYS A 251 -19.56 -24.55 3.44
N TRP A 252 -19.12 -23.44 4.04
CA TRP A 252 -18.42 -22.36 3.34
C TRP A 252 -17.16 -22.88 2.63
N ARG A 253 -16.34 -23.66 3.33
CA ARG A 253 -15.10 -24.25 2.78
C ARG A 253 -15.34 -25.19 1.59
N ALA A 254 -16.48 -25.88 1.57
CA ALA A 254 -16.86 -26.75 0.45
C ALA A 254 -17.25 -25.98 -0.82
N GLY A 255 -17.47 -24.66 -0.70
CA GLY A 255 -17.81 -23.77 -1.81
C GLY A 255 -19.29 -23.38 -1.87
N PRO A 256 -19.65 -22.55 -2.86
CA PRO A 256 -21.01 -22.09 -3.10
C PRO A 256 -22.02 -23.23 -3.19
N GLN A 257 -23.18 -23.05 -2.57
CA GLN A 257 -24.32 -23.98 -2.67
C GLN A 257 -25.26 -23.66 -3.83
N LYS A 258 -25.07 -22.49 -4.44
CA LYS A 258 -25.80 -22.01 -5.60
C LYS A 258 -24.82 -21.65 -6.71
N PRO A 259 -25.27 -21.57 -7.96
CA PRO A 259 -24.47 -20.98 -9.03
C PRO A 259 -24.00 -19.58 -8.62
N ASP A 260 -22.71 -19.33 -8.81
CA ASP A 260 -22.08 -18.04 -8.58
C ASP A 260 -21.89 -17.33 -9.93
N PRO A 261 -22.88 -16.56 -10.42
CA PRO A 261 -22.72 -15.83 -11.67
C PRO A 261 -21.69 -14.71 -11.44
N ARG A 262 -20.58 -14.77 -12.18
CA ARG A 262 -19.52 -13.75 -12.17
C ARG A 262 -19.81 -12.66 -13.21
N PRO A 263 -19.54 -11.37 -12.90
CA PRO A 263 -19.57 -10.31 -13.90
C PRO A 263 -18.66 -10.62 -15.09
N LYS A 264 -19.09 -10.21 -16.28
CA LYS A 264 -18.33 -10.35 -17.53
C LYS A 264 -17.63 -9.06 -17.93
N TYR A 265 -18.23 -7.92 -17.58
CA TYR A 265 -17.69 -6.58 -17.77
C TYR A 265 -18.30 -5.62 -16.77
N GLU A 266 -17.63 -4.50 -16.53
CA GLU A 266 -18.10 -3.46 -15.62
C GLU A 266 -19.47 -2.93 -16.06
N GLY A 267 -20.45 -2.99 -15.16
CA GLY A 267 -21.80 -2.51 -15.43
C GLY A 267 -22.68 -3.46 -16.24
N ASP A 268 -22.37 -4.74 -16.36
CA ASP A 268 -23.35 -5.75 -16.77
C ASP A 268 -24.47 -5.95 -15.72
N GLU A 269 -25.42 -6.86 -16.00
CA GLU A 269 -26.53 -7.13 -15.07
C GLU A 269 -26.06 -7.72 -13.73
N VAL A 270 -25.04 -8.59 -13.77
CA VAL A 270 -24.52 -9.27 -12.58
C VAL A 270 -23.78 -8.29 -11.67
N SER A 271 -22.88 -7.48 -12.22
CA SER A 271 -22.16 -6.44 -11.50
C SER A 271 -23.11 -5.44 -10.85
N ARG A 272 -24.12 -4.92 -11.58
CA ARG A 272 -25.14 -4.03 -10.99
C ARG A 272 -25.92 -4.67 -9.85
N ARG A 273 -26.24 -5.96 -9.96
CA ARG A 273 -26.94 -6.68 -8.89
C ARG A 273 -26.04 -6.86 -7.66
N LEU A 274 -24.79 -7.28 -7.86
CA LEU A 274 -23.81 -7.42 -6.77
C LEU A 274 -23.55 -6.07 -6.09
N ASP A 275 -23.53 -4.97 -6.85
CA ASP A 275 -23.36 -3.64 -6.30
C ASP A 275 -24.57 -3.13 -5.50
N GLY A 276 -25.76 -3.69 -5.77
CA GLY A 276 -26.99 -3.36 -5.07
C GLY A 276 -27.23 -4.13 -3.77
N ILE A 277 -26.33 -5.04 -3.38
CA ILE A 277 -26.45 -5.85 -2.15
C ILE A 277 -25.15 -5.84 -1.34
N THR A 278 -25.25 -6.16 -0.06
CA THR A 278 -24.06 -6.30 0.79
C THR A 278 -23.34 -7.61 0.50
N LEU A 279 -22.03 -7.64 0.70
CA LEU A 279 -21.22 -8.85 0.64
C LEU A 279 -21.74 -9.89 1.63
N GLU A 280 -22.19 -9.48 2.81
CA GLU A 280 -22.81 -10.37 3.79
C GLU A 280 -24.09 -11.02 3.26
N ASP A 281 -25.00 -10.26 2.64
CA ASP A 281 -26.21 -10.82 2.03
C ASP A 281 -25.86 -11.81 0.91
N HIS A 282 -24.86 -11.46 0.10
CA HIS A 282 -24.37 -12.32 -0.97
C HIS A 282 -23.81 -13.63 -0.41
N MET A 283 -23.01 -13.59 0.65
CA MET A 283 -22.46 -14.78 1.30
C MET A 283 -23.53 -15.65 1.97
N VAL A 284 -24.54 -15.03 2.61
CA VAL A 284 -25.70 -15.75 3.15
C VAL A 284 -26.42 -16.50 2.04
N ASP A 285 -26.69 -15.84 0.91
CA ASP A 285 -27.40 -16.45 -0.21
C ASP A 285 -26.58 -17.57 -0.89
N LEU A 286 -25.29 -17.31 -1.12
CA LEU A 286 -24.41 -18.17 -1.91
C LEU A 286 -23.98 -19.42 -1.15
N TYR A 287 -23.61 -19.27 0.13
CA TYR A 287 -23.11 -20.37 0.96
C TYR A 287 -24.18 -20.93 1.90
N GLY A 288 -25.28 -20.20 2.14
CA GLY A 288 -26.32 -20.63 3.08
C GLY A 288 -25.78 -20.78 4.51
N ILE A 289 -24.95 -19.83 4.94
CA ILE A 289 -24.38 -19.74 6.30
C ILE A 289 -24.97 -18.53 7.02
N SER A 290 -24.91 -18.53 8.35
CA SER A 290 -25.45 -17.43 9.14
C SER A 290 -24.56 -16.17 9.10
N ARG A 291 -25.18 -15.01 9.31
CA ARG A 291 -24.46 -13.73 9.52
C ARG A 291 -23.51 -13.80 10.72
N GLU A 292 -23.87 -14.57 11.76
CA GLU A 292 -23.00 -14.77 12.92
C GLU A 292 -21.68 -15.45 12.52
N THR A 293 -21.74 -16.51 11.70
CA THR A 293 -20.56 -17.18 11.15
C THR A 293 -19.73 -16.23 10.30
N ILE A 294 -20.37 -15.47 9.40
CA ILE A 294 -19.71 -14.49 8.53
C ILE A 294 -18.97 -13.46 9.38
N ARG A 295 -19.65 -12.78 10.30
CA ARG A 295 -19.06 -11.72 11.14
C ARG A 295 -17.95 -12.23 12.06
N THR A 296 -18.08 -13.47 12.54
CA THR A 296 -17.12 -14.01 13.51
C THR A 296 -15.84 -14.51 12.87
N PHE A 297 -15.92 -15.12 11.68
CA PHE A 297 -14.80 -15.84 11.04
C PHE A 297 -14.39 -15.28 9.69
N LEU A 298 -15.32 -14.77 8.90
CA LEU A 298 -15.03 -14.34 7.52
C LEU A 298 -14.77 -12.84 7.47
N SER A 299 -15.52 -12.01 8.19
CA SER A 299 -15.33 -10.56 8.22
C SER A 299 -13.91 -10.09 8.56
N PRO A 300 -13.16 -10.71 9.49
CA PRO A 300 -11.77 -10.32 9.75
C PRO A 300 -10.82 -10.56 8.57
N VAL A 301 -11.20 -11.42 7.62
CA VAL A 301 -10.42 -11.78 6.44
C VAL A 301 -10.99 -11.05 5.21
N GLU A 302 -12.27 -11.24 4.91
CA GLU A 302 -12.97 -10.69 3.75
C GLU A 302 -13.16 -9.16 3.80
N GLY A 303 -13.30 -8.59 5.00
CA GLY A 303 -13.34 -7.13 5.20
C GLY A 303 -11.96 -6.48 5.28
N GLY A 304 -10.90 -7.30 5.46
CA GLY A 304 -9.60 -6.89 5.98
C GLY A 304 -8.77 -5.99 5.06
N GLY A 305 -9.08 -5.94 3.76
CA GLY A 305 -8.44 -5.01 2.82
C GLY A 305 -9.09 -3.62 2.75
N SER A 306 -10.37 -3.51 3.08
CA SER A 306 -11.15 -2.28 2.89
C SER A 306 -11.38 -1.50 4.18
N GLY A 307 -11.03 -2.07 5.34
CA GLY A 307 -11.29 -1.48 6.66
C GLY A 307 -12.77 -1.49 7.05
N LEU A 308 -13.60 -2.27 6.36
CA LEU A 308 -15.05 -2.35 6.53
C LEU A 308 -15.51 -3.81 6.58
N GLY A 309 -16.61 -4.08 7.28
CA GLY A 309 -17.22 -5.41 7.33
C GLY A 309 -18.02 -5.75 6.07
N PRO A 310 -18.28 -7.05 5.82
CA PRO A 310 -19.07 -7.50 4.67
C PRO A 310 -20.54 -7.01 4.73
N ASP A 311 -21.01 -6.57 5.89
CA ASP A 311 -22.34 -6.00 6.10
C ASP A 311 -22.53 -4.59 5.51
N VAL A 312 -21.44 -3.94 5.09
CA VAL A 312 -21.49 -2.62 4.39
C VAL A 312 -20.72 -2.62 3.07
N LEU A 313 -19.86 -3.60 2.82
CA LEU A 313 -19.20 -3.76 1.53
C LEU A 313 -20.20 -4.18 0.47
N SER A 314 -20.08 -3.60 -0.72
CA SER A 314 -20.76 -4.06 -1.93
C SER A 314 -20.33 -5.50 -2.24
N ALA A 315 -21.27 -6.38 -2.58
CA ALA A 315 -20.94 -7.75 -2.98
C ALA A 315 -20.09 -7.81 -4.25
N TYR A 316 -20.02 -6.71 -5.02
CA TYR A 316 -19.10 -6.58 -6.15
C TYR A 316 -17.63 -6.73 -5.72
N ALA A 317 -17.31 -6.44 -4.46
CA ALA A 317 -15.96 -6.58 -3.91
C ALA A 317 -15.44 -8.04 -3.96
N ASP A 318 -16.32 -9.05 -3.92
CA ASP A 318 -15.96 -10.47 -4.05
C ASP A 318 -15.41 -10.82 -5.44
N TYR A 319 -15.72 -9.99 -6.44
CA TYR A 319 -15.25 -10.13 -7.82
C TYR A 319 -14.10 -9.19 -8.16
N ALA A 320 -14.06 -7.99 -7.59
CA ALA A 320 -13.13 -6.94 -7.99
C ALA A 320 -11.65 -7.38 -7.95
N ALA A 321 -11.28 -8.28 -7.03
CA ALA A 321 -9.93 -8.82 -6.93
C ALA A 321 -9.54 -9.72 -8.12
N ASP A 322 -10.50 -10.40 -8.76
CA ASP A 322 -10.23 -11.26 -9.92
C ASP A 322 -9.73 -10.44 -11.13
N LEU A 323 -10.18 -9.19 -11.24
CA LEU A 323 -9.74 -8.26 -12.29
C LEU A 323 -8.29 -7.80 -12.15
N LEU A 324 -7.65 -8.04 -11.00
CA LEU A 324 -6.29 -7.60 -10.74
C LEU A 324 -5.23 -8.55 -11.31
N ARG A 325 -5.61 -9.78 -11.68
CA ARG A 325 -4.68 -10.81 -12.17
C ARG A 325 -4.47 -10.67 -13.68
N PRO A 326 -3.25 -10.32 -14.15
CA PRO A 326 -2.99 -10.21 -15.57
C PRO A 326 -2.88 -11.56 -16.26
N LEU A 327 -2.61 -12.65 -15.54
CA LEU A 327 -2.33 -13.97 -16.12
C LEU A 327 -3.18 -15.04 -15.40
N GLU A 328 -3.68 -16.01 -16.16
CA GLU A 328 -4.47 -17.16 -15.66
C GLU A 328 -3.55 -18.26 -15.03
N SER A 329 -2.55 -17.86 -14.25
CA SER A 329 -1.59 -18.78 -13.63
C SER A 329 -1.39 -18.48 -12.15
N ASP A 330 -1.31 -19.56 -11.37
CA ASP A 330 -1.22 -19.54 -9.90
C ASP A 330 0.17 -19.19 -9.36
N ASP A 331 1.17 -18.97 -10.22
CA ASP A 331 2.56 -18.64 -9.84
C ASP A 331 3.03 -17.30 -10.46
N THR A 332 2.14 -16.30 -10.41
CA THR A 332 2.35 -15.01 -11.08
C THR A 332 2.57 -13.86 -10.11
N ASP A 333 2.17 -14.00 -8.86
CA ASP A 333 2.44 -13.06 -7.79
C ASP A 333 3.91 -13.14 -7.36
N GLN A 334 4.53 -11.97 -7.22
CA GLN A 334 5.93 -11.82 -6.91
C GLN A 334 6.10 -10.71 -5.87
N MET A 335 7.14 -10.82 -5.04
CA MET A 335 7.34 -9.87 -3.96
C MET A 335 8.84 -9.66 -3.70
N PHE A 336 9.25 -8.38 -3.69
CA PHE A 336 10.57 -8.01 -3.18
C PHE A 336 10.57 -8.02 -1.64
N PRO A 337 11.73 -8.07 -0.97
CA PRO A 337 11.77 -8.00 0.50
C PRO A 337 11.04 -6.78 1.10
N GLY A 338 11.11 -5.64 0.41
CA GLY A 338 10.39 -4.41 0.79
C GLY A 338 9.04 -4.23 0.09
N GLY A 339 8.48 -5.27 -0.52
CA GLY A 339 7.31 -5.18 -1.38
C GLY A 339 7.58 -4.32 -2.60
N ASN A 340 6.58 -3.60 -3.12
CA ASN A 340 6.75 -2.82 -4.35
C ASN A 340 7.67 -1.59 -4.22
N THR A 341 8.30 -1.34 -3.06
CA THR A 341 9.45 -0.43 -2.97
C THR A 341 10.53 -0.78 -3.99
N GLY A 342 10.71 -2.06 -4.35
CA GLY A 342 11.63 -2.46 -5.42
C GLY A 342 11.39 -1.68 -6.72
N ILE A 343 10.12 -1.57 -7.14
CA ILE A 343 9.70 -0.83 -8.33
C ILE A 343 9.95 0.67 -8.14
N ALA A 344 9.57 1.23 -7.00
CA ALA A 344 9.82 2.66 -6.69
C ALA A 344 11.32 3.01 -6.78
N ARG A 345 12.18 2.17 -6.20
CA ARG A 345 13.64 2.35 -6.20
C ARG A 345 14.24 2.24 -7.59
N LEU A 346 13.76 1.31 -8.42
CA LEU A 346 14.17 1.19 -9.82
C LEU A 346 13.78 2.45 -10.62
N MET A 347 12.60 3.02 -10.36
CA MET A 347 12.21 4.29 -10.97
C MET A 347 13.11 5.45 -10.52
N VAL A 348 13.36 5.59 -9.21
CA VAL A 348 14.23 6.64 -8.67
C VAL A 348 15.65 6.52 -9.21
N LYS A 349 16.23 5.31 -9.28
CA LYS A 349 17.56 5.11 -9.87
C LYS A 349 17.56 5.38 -11.38
N THR A 350 16.48 5.08 -12.09
CA THR A 350 16.37 5.41 -13.52
C THR A 350 16.31 6.93 -13.74
N LEU A 351 15.63 7.68 -12.86
CA LEU A 351 15.57 9.15 -12.90
C LEU A 351 16.91 9.79 -12.49
N ILE A 352 17.53 9.27 -11.43
CA ILE A 352 18.75 9.79 -10.80
C ILE A 352 19.70 8.60 -10.60
N PRO A 353 20.62 8.31 -11.55
CA PRO A 353 21.45 7.10 -11.55
C PRO A 353 22.23 6.82 -10.27
N ASP A 354 22.70 7.87 -9.60
CA ASP A 354 23.54 7.78 -8.39
C ASP A 354 22.73 7.84 -7.09
N SER A 355 21.40 7.95 -7.16
CA SER A 355 20.50 8.05 -5.98
C SER A 355 20.50 6.80 -5.10
N ILE A 356 20.91 5.64 -5.64
CA ILE A 356 20.99 4.38 -4.93
C ILE A 356 22.33 3.71 -5.26
N SER A 357 23.07 3.29 -4.23
CA SER A 357 24.36 2.62 -4.40
C SER A 357 24.25 1.31 -5.20
N GLY A 358 25.27 0.99 -6.00
CA GLY A 358 25.33 -0.25 -6.80
C GLY A 358 24.90 -0.05 -8.26
N ALA A 359 24.96 -1.11 -9.05
CA ALA A 359 24.53 -1.10 -10.44
C ALA A 359 23.00 -0.98 -10.57
N ASN A 360 22.50 -0.64 -11.76
CA ASN A 360 21.06 -0.63 -12.04
C ASN A 360 20.54 -2.05 -12.31
N THR A 361 20.74 -2.95 -11.34
CA THR A 361 20.22 -4.32 -11.34
C THR A 361 19.23 -4.48 -10.21
N LEU A 362 18.34 -5.47 -10.33
CA LEU A 362 17.35 -5.71 -9.31
C LEU A 362 17.95 -5.94 -7.92
N GLU A 363 19.02 -6.74 -7.85
CA GLU A 363 19.70 -7.08 -6.59
C GLU A 363 20.31 -5.85 -5.93
N ASP A 364 21.13 -5.11 -6.68
CA ASP A 364 21.83 -3.93 -6.17
C ASP A 364 20.85 -2.83 -5.77
N VAL A 365 19.81 -2.59 -6.58
CA VAL A 365 18.79 -1.60 -6.27
C VAL A 365 18.00 -2.00 -5.02
N SER A 366 17.66 -3.28 -4.88
CA SER A 366 16.94 -3.76 -3.71
C SER A 366 17.76 -3.65 -2.43
N ARG A 367 19.07 -3.92 -2.46
CA ARG A 367 19.92 -3.91 -1.25
C ARG A 367 20.60 -2.56 -0.98
N GLY A 368 20.77 -1.73 -2.01
CA GLY A 368 21.54 -0.49 -1.96
C GLY A 368 21.02 0.52 -0.94
N LYS A 369 21.89 1.43 -0.51
CA LYS A 369 21.49 2.57 0.32
C LYS A 369 21.06 3.72 -0.56
N VAL A 370 20.04 4.46 -0.12
CA VAL A 370 19.64 5.71 -0.75
C VAL A 370 20.67 6.79 -0.42
N ASN A 371 21.11 7.50 -1.43
CA ASN A 371 21.93 8.70 -1.28
C ASN A 371 21.02 9.92 -1.19
N PHE A 372 20.62 10.26 0.04
CA PHE A 372 19.76 11.42 0.31
C PHE A 372 20.40 12.74 -0.11
N GLY A 373 21.74 12.83 -0.24
CA GLY A 373 22.38 14.05 -0.74
C GLY A 373 22.14 14.34 -2.22
N LEU A 374 21.54 13.39 -2.96
CA LEU A 374 21.12 13.56 -4.35
C LEU A 374 19.60 13.70 -4.50
N LEU A 375 18.88 13.65 -3.38
CA LEU A 375 17.45 13.96 -3.30
C LEU A 375 17.34 15.32 -2.59
N ASP A 376 16.49 16.21 -3.08
CA ASP A 376 16.26 17.53 -2.44
C ASP A 376 15.58 17.36 -1.08
#